data_AF-A0A151T124-F1
#
_entry.id   AF-A0A151T124-F1
#
_cell.length_a   1.000
_cell.length_b   1.000
_cell.length_c   1.000
_cell.angle_alpha   90.00
_cell.angle_beta   90.00
_cell.angle_gamma   90.00
#
_symmetry.space_group_name_H-M   'P 1'
#
loop_
_entity.id
_entity.type
_entity.pdbx_description
1 polymer ?
#
loop_
_entity_poly.entity_id
_entity_poly.type
_entity_poly.pdbx_seq_one_letter_code
_entity_poly.pdbx_strand_id
1 'polypeptide(L)'
;MILFCLLLNVITYVPYLTNASSCESKSPAYNPSGTHAILTLNNFARGGDGGGAAACDGRFHPLPQRVVALSSGWFNRGARCGRMIKIKARNGRSTVARVVDECDSGHGCSKSHRNHQRGCKTNVVDASKNVWKDLRLNTDDGEVPVTWTML
;
A
#
# COMPACT_ATOMS: atom_id res chain seq x y z
N MET A 1 57.97 14.56 41.85
CA MET A 1 57.94 13.19 41.28
C MET A 1 56.60 13.06 40.56
N ILE A 2 56.53 13.40 39.27
CA ILE A 2 56.70 12.44 38.15
C ILE A 2 55.75 11.26 38.39
N LEU A 3 54.68 11.07 37.62
CA LEU A 3 54.82 10.47 36.30
C LEU A 3 53.54 10.61 35.47
N PHE A 4 53.71 11.14 34.25
CA PHE A 4 52.82 11.00 33.10
C PHE A 4 52.39 9.54 32.90
N CYS A 5 51.12 9.27 32.62
CA CYS A 5 50.77 8.11 31.80
C CYS A 5 49.99 8.58 30.58
N LEU A 6 50.67 8.47 29.45
CA LEU A 6 50.29 8.85 28.11
C LEU A 6 49.24 7.87 27.53
N LEU A 7 48.27 8.47 26.83
CA LEU A 7 47.83 8.08 25.49
C LEU A 7 46.90 6.85 25.28
N LEU A 8 45.79 7.20 24.59
CA LEU A 8 45.10 6.45 23.52
C LEU A 8 44.17 5.28 23.92
N ASN A 9 42.88 5.61 24.00
CA ASN A 9 41.80 4.81 23.43
C ASN A 9 40.78 5.80 22.84
N VAL A 10 41.07 6.34 21.66
CA VAL A 10 40.56 5.83 20.37
C VAL A 10 39.03 5.89 20.33
N ILE A 11 38.56 6.98 19.74
CA ILE A 11 37.35 7.08 18.93
C ILE A 11 36.05 6.97 19.73
N THR A 12 35.55 8.16 20.09
CA THR A 12 34.14 8.56 20.08
C THR A 12 33.22 7.46 19.57
N TYR A 13 32.40 6.93 20.47
CA TYR A 13 31.21 6.12 20.21
C TYR A 13 30.62 6.46 18.85
N VAL A 14 31.03 5.70 17.84
CA VAL A 14 30.42 5.72 16.52
C VAL A 14 28.97 5.32 16.82
N PRO A 15 27.97 6.20 16.61
CA PRO A 15 26.62 5.68 16.57
C PRO A 15 26.67 4.69 15.42
N TYR A 16 26.55 3.41 15.74
CA TYR A 16 26.15 2.39 14.78
C TYR A 16 24.81 2.89 14.23
N LEU A 17 24.88 3.75 13.21
CA LEU A 17 23.84 3.92 12.24
C LEU A 17 23.78 2.55 11.59
N THR A 18 22.96 1.69 12.18
CA THR A 18 22.41 0.57 11.47
C THR A 18 21.81 1.20 10.22
N ASN A 19 22.46 0.94 9.08
CA ASN A 19 21.82 1.08 7.79
C ASN A 19 20.62 0.15 7.87
N ALA A 20 19.49 0.68 8.33
CA ALA A 20 18.19 0.13 8.02
C ALA A 20 18.10 0.22 6.50
N SER A 21 18.58 -0.82 5.84
CA SER A 21 18.35 -1.05 4.42
C SER A 21 16.86 -0.85 4.20
N SER A 22 16.52 0.17 3.42
CA SER A 22 15.18 0.71 3.28
C SER A 22 14.22 -0.40 2.85
N CYS A 23 13.41 -0.92 3.78
CA CYS A 23 12.24 -1.74 3.47
C CYS A 23 11.08 -0.85 3.01
N GLU A 24 11.37 0.21 2.26
CA GLU A 24 10.36 1.08 1.68
C GLU A 24 9.97 0.44 0.34
N SER A 25 8.84 -0.26 0.33
CA SER A 25 8.23 -0.74 -0.91
C SER A 25 7.76 0.48 -1.70
N LYS A 26 8.59 0.94 -2.64
CA LYS A 26 8.32 2.15 -3.42
C LYS A 26 7.35 1.84 -4.55
N SER A 27 6.14 2.41 -4.45
CA SER A 27 5.21 2.47 -5.58
C SER A 27 5.75 3.37 -6.71
N PRO A 28 5.33 3.16 -7.97
CA PRO A 28 5.64 4.08 -9.06
C PRO A 28 5.24 5.52 -8.72
N ALA A 29 5.90 6.50 -9.34
CA ALA A 29 5.57 7.90 -9.12
C ALA A 29 4.09 8.19 -9.44
N TYR A 30 3.44 8.96 -8.58
CA TYR A 30 2.09 9.44 -8.86
C TYR A 30 2.11 10.40 -10.05
N ASN A 31 1.27 10.13 -11.05
CA ASN A 31 1.04 10.99 -12.20
C ASN A 31 -0.36 11.64 -12.07
N PRO A 32 -0.46 12.98 -11.91
CA PRO A 32 -1.74 13.66 -11.78
C PRO A 32 -2.62 13.59 -13.04
N SER A 33 -2.03 13.31 -14.21
CA SER A 33 -2.76 13.08 -15.46
C SER A 33 -3.30 11.65 -15.60
N GLY A 34 -2.93 10.74 -14.69
CA GLY A 34 -3.33 9.35 -14.71
C GLY A 34 -2.18 8.44 -14.29
N THR A 35 -2.21 7.97 -13.04
CA THR A 35 -1.24 7.00 -12.52
C THR A 35 -1.63 5.60 -13.00
N HIS A 36 -0.74 4.92 -13.70
CA HIS A 36 -0.96 3.54 -14.13
C HIS A 36 -0.92 2.58 -12.95
N ALA A 37 -1.91 1.68 -12.86
CA ALA A 37 -2.02 0.69 -11.80
C ALA A 37 -2.63 -0.62 -12.31
N ILE A 38 -2.52 -1.65 -11.48
CA ILE A 38 -3.27 -2.89 -11.60
C ILE A 38 -4.43 -2.82 -10.61
N LEU A 39 -5.65 -3.00 -11.11
CA LEU A 39 -6.84 -3.16 -10.30
C LEU A 39 -6.98 -4.63 -9.91
N THR A 40 -7.13 -4.90 -8.61
CA THR A 40 -7.46 -6.21 -8.06
C THR A 40 -8.81 -6.17 -7.34
N LEU A 41 -9.38 -7.34 -7.04
CA LEU A 41 -10.64 -7.46 -6.30
C LEU A 41 -10.35 -7.79 -4.84
N ASN A 42 -10.99 -7.04 -3.94
CA ASN A 42 -10.97 -7.32 -2.51
C ASN A 42 -12.36 -7.11 -1.87
N ASN A 43 -12.69 -7.99 -0.94
CA ASN A 43 -13.85 -7.96 -0.07
C ASN A 43 -13.47 -7.35 1.30
N PHE A 44 -13.82 -6.07 1.45
CA PHE A 44 -13.61 -5.30 2.67
C PHE A 44 -14.62 -5.59 3.79
N ALA A 45 -15.49 -6.60 3.64
CA ALA A 45 -16.43 -7.00 4.69
C ALA A 45 -15.72 -7.83 5.78
N ARG A 46 -16.35 -7.93 6.95
CA ARG A 46 -15.90 -8.84 8.01
C ARG A 46 -15.87 -10.28 7.48
N GLY A 47 -14.75 -10.97 7.65
CA GLY A 47 -14.55 -12.33 7.13
C GLY A 47 -14.31 -12.40 5.62
N GLY A 48 -14.06 -11.27 4.97
CA GLY A 48 -13.55 -11.22 3.60
C GLY A 48 -12.06 -11.59 3.50
N ASP A 49 -11.53 -11.47 2.29
CA ASP A 49 -10.13 -11.68 1.92
C ASP A 49 -9.19 -10.54 2.37
N GLY A 50 -9.72 -9.34 2.65
CA GLY A 50 -8.95 -8.22 3.20
C GLY A 50 -8.39 -8.44 4.62
N GLY A 51 -8.72 -9.58 5.24
CA GLY A 51 -8.23 -9.96 6.56
C GLY A 51 -8.85 -9.12 7.68
N GLY A 52 -8.15 -8.05 8.06
CA GLY A 52 -8.48 -7.20 9.20
C GLY A 52 -9.45 -6.05 8.88
N ALA A 53 -9.68 -5.19 9.87
CA ALA A 53 -10.36 -3.92 9.65
C ALA A 53 -9.42 -2.93 8.95
N ALA A 54 -9.97 -2.04 8.14
CA ALA A 54 -9.20 -1.19 7.24
C ALA A 54 -8.31 -0.17 7.98
N ALA A 55 -7.09 0.04 7.49
CA ALA A 55 -6.06 0.83 8.15
C ALA A 55 -6.44 2.30 8.41
N CYS A 56 -7.31 2.90 7.59
CA CYS A 56 -7.66 4.31 7.74
C CYS A 56 -8.62 4.62 8.89
N ASP A 57 -9.55 3.72 9.20
CA ASP A 57 -10.64 4.01 10.15
C ASP A 57 -10.96 2.87 11.11
N GLY A 58 -10.24 1.74 11.02
CA GLY A 58 -10.45 0.57 11.87
C GLY A 58 -11.80 -0.10 11.66
N ARG A 59 -12.42 0.07 10.47
CA ARG A 59 -13.74 -0.49 10.17
C ARG A 59 -13.69 -1.47 9.01
N PHE A 60 -14.71 -2.32 8.96
CA PHE A 60 -15.02 -3.10 7.77
C PHE A 60 -15.94 -2.29 6.86
N HIS A 61 -15.77 -2.45 5.55
CA HIS A 61 -16.57 -1.79 4.53
C HIS A 61 -17.33 -2.82 3.69
N PRO A 62 -18.47 -3.35 4.18
CA PRO A 62 -19.29 -4.25 3.40
C PRO A 62 -19.85 -3.54 2.16
N LEU A 63 -20.28 -4.34 1.18
CA LEU A 63 -21.07 -3.86 0.05
C LEU A 63 -22.30 -3.08 0.59
N PRO A 64 -22.74 -2.02 -0.12
CA PRO A 64 -22.40 -1.63 -1.49
C PRO A 64 -21.32 -0.54 -1.61
N GLN A 65 -20.46 -0.36 -0.60
CA GLN A 65 -19.47 0.73 -0.59
C GLN A 65 -18.47 0.64 -1.75
N ARG A 66 -18.02 1.80 -2.24
CA ARG A 66 -16.97 1.95 -3.27
C ARG A 66 -15.69 2.35 -2.59
N VAL A 67 -14.95 1.35 -2.14
CA VAL A 67 -13.71 1.54 -1.40
C VAL A 67 -12.55 0.82 -2.07
N VAL A 68 -11.35 1.32 -1.80
CA VAL A 68 -10.09 0.75 -2.26
C VAL A 68 -9.01 0.75 -1.17
N ALA A 69 -8.09 -0.20 -1.29
CA ALA A 69 -6.76 -0.12 -0.71
C ALA A 69 -5.74 0.33 -1.77
N LEU A 70 -4.68 1.00 -1.33
CA LEU A 70 -3.56 1.37 -2.21
C LEU A 70 -2.28 0.66 -1.76
N SER A 71 -1.42 0.25 -2.69
CA SER A 71 -0.07 -0.23 -2.35
C SER A 71 0.64 0.71 -1.38
N SER A 72 1.45 0.18 -0.45
CA SER A 72 2.10 0.93 0.64
C SER A 72 2.69 2.28 0.24
N GLY A 73 3.48 2.34 -0.85
CA GLY A 73 4.09 3.59 -1.31
C GLY A 73 3.05 4.63 -1.76
N TRP A 74 1.92 4.21 -2.32
CA TRP A 74 0.79 5.07 -2.63
C TRP A 74 -0.13 5.34 -1.43
N PHE A 75 -0.29 4.40 -0.51
CA PHE A 75 -1.01 4.64 0.72
C PHE A 75 -0.36 5.77 1.53
N ASN A 76 0.98 5.85 1.47
CA ASN A 76 1.80 6.91 2.04
C ASN A 76 1.48 7.12 3.53
N ARG A 77 1.54 6.03 4.31
CA ARG A 77 1.29 6.03 5.76
C ARG A 77 -0.05 6.70 6.12
N GLY A 78 -1.08 6.46 5.30
CA GLY A 78 -2.42 7.00 5.49
C GLY A 78 -2.64 8.43 5.01
N ALA A 79 -1.67 9.09 4.36
CA ALA A 79 -1.84 10.45 3.85
C ALA A 79 -2.99 10.59 2.83
N ARG A 80 -3.44 9.48 2.23
CA ARG A 80 -4.59 9.45 1.30
C ARG A 80 -5.88 8.92 1.94
N CYS A 81 -5.88 8.63 3.24
CA CYS A 81 -7.06 8.10 3.93
C CYS A 81 -8.29 9.00 3.76
N GLY A 82 -9.43 8.38 3.44
CA GLY A 82 -10.70 9.07 3.24
C GLY A 82 -10.77 9.97 2.01
N ARG A 83 -9.67 10.11 1.25
CA ARG A 83 -9.67 10.84 -0.02
C ARG A 83 -10.33 10.01 -1.11
N MET A 84 -10.88 10.70 -2.10
CA MET A 84 -11.50 10.06 -3.26
C MET A 84 -10.48 9.95 -4.38
N ILE A 85 -10.51 8.83 -5.10
CA ILE A 85 -9.79 8.65 -6.34
C ILE A 85 -10.78 8.37 -7.47
N LYS A 86 -10.45 8.85 -8.67
CA LYS A 86 -11.13 8.45 -9.90
C LYS A 86 -10.32 7.35 -10.56
N ILE A 87 -10.95 6.20 -10.80
CA ILE A 87 -10.35 5.04 -11.46
C ILE A 87 -10.93 4.97 -12.87
N LYS A 88 -10.08 4.78 -13.88
CA LYS A 88 -10.47 4.64 -15.29
C LYS A 88 -9.95 3.33 -15.86
N ALA A 89 -10.85 2.55 -16.44
CA ALA A 89 -10.54 1.30 -17.12
C ALA A 89 -10.27 1.53 -18.61
N ARG A 90 -9.63 0.55 -19.27
CA ARG A 90 -9.33 0.59 -20.72
C ARG A 90 -10.58 0.69 -21.59
N ASN A 91 -11.72 0.19 -21.13
CA ASN A 91 -13.02 0.30 -21.81
C ASN A 91 -13.62 1.72 -21.78
N GLY A 92 -12.88 2.72 -21.28
CA GLY A 92 -13.28 4.12 -21.20
C GLY A 92 -14.14 4.47 -20.00
N ARG A 93 -14.63 3.48 -19.25
CA ARG A 93 -15.44 3.71 -18.04
C ARG A 93 -14.58 4.20 -16.89
N SER A 94 -15.21 5.00 -16.03
CA SER A 94 -14.59 5.46 -14.79
C SER A 94 -15.57 5.40 -13.63
N THR A 95 -15.04 5.20 -12.43
CA THR A 95 -15.79 5.30 -11.17
C THR A 95 -14.97 6.04 -10.13
N VAL A 96 -15.63 6.48 -9.05
CA VAL A 96 -15.01 7.14 -7.90
C VAL A 96 -15.06 6.20 -6.71
N ALA A 97 -13.94 6.08 -6.01
CA ALA A 97 -13.84 5.25 -4.81
C ALA A 97 -13.05 5.97 -3.71
N ARG A 98 -13.39 5.66 -2.46
CA ARG A 98 -12.71 6.18 -1.28
C ARG A 98 -11.55 5.28 -0.89
N VAL A 99 -10.39 5.87 -0.60
CA VAL A 99 -9.25 5.14 -0.03
C VAL A 99 -9.54 4.85 1.44
N VAL A 100 -9.53 3.57 1.82
CA VAL A 100 -9.81 3.13 3.19
C VAL A 100 -8.72 2.26 3.79
N ASP A 101 -7.82 1.72 2.97
CA ASP A 101 -6.89 0.71 3.45
C ASP A 101 -5.53 0.75 2.73
N GLU A 102 -4.59 0.01 3.30
CA GLU A 102 -3.28 -0.27 2.73
C GLU A 102 -3.25 -1.69 2.14
N CYS A 103 -2.82 -1.80 0.90
CA CYS A 103 -2.42 -3.08 0.32
C CYS A 103 -0.92 -3.26 0.61
N ASP A 104 -0.60 -3.95 1.69
CA ASP A 104 0.77 -3.96 2.21
C ASP A 104 1.74 -4.72 1.30
N SER A 105 2.70 -3.98 0.71
CA SER A 105 3.74 -4.48 -0.18
C SER A 105 5.09 -4.75 0.50
N GLY A 106 5.18 -4.61 1.83
CA GLY A 106 6.40 -4.72 2.64
C GLY A 106 6.59 -6.05 3.39
N HIS A 107 5.60 -6.94 3.43
CA HIS A 107 5.62 -8.17 4.26
C HIS A 107 6.74 -9.18 3.93
N GLY A 108 7.52 -9.01 2.87
CA GLY A 108 8.62 -9.91 2.51
C GLY A 108 9.92 -9.75 3.33
N CYS A 109 10.02 -8.73 4.19
CA CYS A 109 11.29 -8.37 4.85
C CYS A 109 11.38 -8.72 6.34
N SER A 110 10.32 -9.29 6.93
CA SER A 110 10.33 -9.69 8.34
C SER A 110 10.64 -11.19 8.46
N LYS A 111 11.68 -11.52 9.26
CA LYS A 111 12.11 -12.90 9.57
C LYS A 111 11.03 -13.75 10.28
N SER A 112 9.91 -13.16 10.73
CA SER A 112 8.87 -13.85 11.51
C SER A 112 7.63 -14.29 10.72
N HIS A 113 7.46 -13.92 9.44
CA HIS A 113 6.31 -14.36 8.64
C HIS A 113 6.71 -15.49 7.68
N ARG A 114 6.93 -16.69 8.23
CA ARG A 114 7.15 -17.94 7.47
C ARG A 114 5.88 -18.47 6.79
N ASN A 115 4.96 -17.61 6.41
CA ASN A 115 3.77 -17.98 5.65
C ASN A 115 3.87 -17.34 4.27
N HIS A 116 3.79 -18.19 3.25
CA HIS A 116 3.98 -17.95 1.81
C HIS A 116 2.97 -16.96 1.16
N GLN A 117 2.39 -16.02 1.89
CA GLN A 117 1.63 -14.95 1.28
C GLN A 117 2.62 -13.94 0.69
N ARG A 118 2.81 -13.98 -0.64
CA ARG A 118 3.49 -12.88 -1.33
C ARG A 118 2.70 -11.61 -1.03
N GLY A 119 3.34 -10.61 -0.43
CA GLY A 119 2.72 -9.31 -0.14
C GLY A 119 2.19 -8.65 -1.41
N CYS A 120 1.42 -7.58 -1.23
CA CYS A 120 0.85 -6.83 -2.34
C CYS A 120 1.94 -6.36 -3.33
N LYS A 121 1.60 -6.25 -4.61
CA LYS A 121 2.50 -5.59 -5.58
C LYS A 121 2.54 -4.09 -5.26
N THR A 122 3.57 -3.40 -5.74
CA THR A 122 3.79 -1.97 -5.43
C THR A 122 2.94 -1.01 -6.27
N ASN A 123 2.15 -1.51 -7.21
CA ASN A 123 1.37 -0.71 -8.17
C ASN A 123 -0.12 -1.11 -8.23
N VAL A 124 -0.71 -1.47 -7.10
CA VAL A 124 -2.07 -2.01 -6.97
C VAL A 124 -3.04 -0.96 -6.44
N VAL A 125 -4.23 -0.95 -7.05
CA VAL A 125 -5.46 -0.40 -6.49
C VAL A 125 -6.36 -1.60 -6.20
N ASP A 126 -6.50 -1.96 -4.93
CA ASP A 126 -7.25 -3.14 -4.54
C ASP A 126 -8.68 -2.78 -4.19
N ALA A 127 -9.65 -3.27 -4.96
CA ALA A 127 -10.93 -2.59 -5.06
C ALA A 127 -12.13 -3.48 -4.72
N SER A 128 -13.12 -2.87 -4.05
CA SER A 128 -14.40 -3.51 -3.76
C SER A 128 -15.14 -3.96 -5.02
N LYS A 129 -15.97 -5.02 -4.90
CA LYS A 129 -16.78 -5.55 -6.01
C LYS A 129 -17.65 -4.49 -6.71
N ASN A 130 -18.10 -3.46 -5.98
CA ASN A 130 -18.90 -2.39 -6.57
C ASN A 130 -18.08 -1.45 -7.48
N VAL A 131 -16.79 -1.27 -7.21
CA VAL A 131 -15.88 -0.55 -8.13
C VAL A 131 -15.76 -1.32 -9.45
N TRP A 132 -15.54 -2.63 -9.38
CA TRP A 132 -15.51 -3.52 -10.55
C TRP A 132 -16.82 -3.47 -11.34
N LYS A 133 -17.96 -3.52 -10.65
CA LYS A 133 -19.30 -3.44 -11.26
C LYS A 133 -19.52 -2.12 -12.01
N ASP A 134 -19.15 -0.98 -11.43
CA ASP A 134 -19.32 0.33 -12.08
C ASP A 134 -18.44 0.47 -13.32
N LEU A 135 -17.22 -0.09 -13.27
CA LEU A 135 -16.30 -0.14 -14.40
C LEU A 135 -16.73 -1.16 -15.48
N ARG A 136 -17.76 -1.98 -15.21
CA ARG A 136 -18.23 -3.10 -16.05
C ARG A 136 -17.09 -4.04 -16.45
N LEU A 137 -16.28 -4.41 -15.46
CA LEU A 137 -15.19 -5.38 -15.62
C LEU A 137 -15.64 -6.75 -15.09
N ASN A 138 -15.06 -7.82 -15.64
CA ASN A 138 -15.30 -9.18 -15.15
C ASN A 138 -14.36 -9.45 -13.98
N THR A 139 -14.90 -9.80 -12.82
CA THR A 139 -14.09 -10.11 -11.63
C THR A 139 -13.22 -11.36 -11.81
N ASP A 140 -13.60 -12.26 -12.73
CA ASP A 140 -12.84 -13.49 -13.00
C ASP A 140 -11.52 -13.22 -13.74
N ASP A 141 -11.32 -12.01 -14.27
CA ASP A 141 -10.05 -11.58 -14.88
C ASP A 141 -8.92 -11.49 -13.82
N GLY A 142 -9.28 -11.34 -12.54
CA GLY A 142 -8.36 -11.27 -11.39
C GLY A 142 -7.59 -9.96 -11.28
N GLU A 143 -6.84 -9.59 -12.33
CA GLU A 143 -6.03 -8.39 -12.41
C GLU A 143 -6.27 -7.66 -13.73
N VAL A 144 -6.59 -6.36 -13.68
CA VAL A 144 -6.79 -5.57 -14.91
C VAL A 144 -6.07 -4.22 -14.86
N PRO A 145 -5.47 -3.76 -15.96
CA PRO A 145 -4.80 -2.47 -16.02
C PRO A 145 -5.80 -1.32 -15.98
N VAL A 146 -5.53 -0.34 -15.12
CA VAL A 146 -6.30 0.90 -14.97
C VAL A 146 -5.39 2.12 -14.88
N THR A 147 -5.98 3.32 -14.94
CA THR A 147 -5.35 4.53 -14.43
C THR A 147 -6.16 5.11 -13.28
N TRP A 148 -5.51 5.85 -12.39
CA TRP A 148 -6.20 6.57 -11.32
C TRP A 148 -5.61 7.96 -11.04
N THR A 149 -6.45 8.85 -10.54
CA THR A 149 -6.08 10.21 -10.10
C THR A 149 -6.77 10.54 -8.78
N MET A 150 -6.17 11.43 -7.99
CA MET A 150 -6.84 12.04 -6.85
C MET A 150 -8.00 12.95 -7.33
N LEU A 151 -9.04 13.09 -6.50
CA LEU A 151 -10.11 14.08 -6.64
C LEU A 151 -10.03 15.14 -5.55
#